data_AF-A0A969XZ78-F1
#
_entry.id   AF-A0A969XZ78-F1
#
_cell.length_a   1.000
_cell.length_b   1.000
_cell.length_c   1.000
_cell.angle_alpha   90.00
_cell.angle_beta   90.00
_cell.angle_gamma   90.00
#
_symmetry.space_group_name_H-M   'P 1'
#
loop_
_entity.id
_entity.type
_entity.pdbx_description
1 polymer ?
#
loop_
_entity_poly.entity_id
_entity_poly.type
_entity_poly.pdbx_seq_one_letter_code
_entity_poly.pdbx_strand_id
1 'polypeptide(L)'
;MSRHAPIASPAGSSAHPGRCAAFLLAAALTAACPIAGAATYVVDGSHPRAGDAGDGSEARPWKTLQHAAATAGPGDVVKVLPGTYPAPLKPARSGAAGAPLVFLGVPDGAVRPVIEGGDPAVDLRGRAHVRVEGFEIRGATGAGANLNDGDHLEIVRCEIRDTRGSGVVVQRGADCTVRECHIHHVGGTNIAAGGRTYRVTRCTFTRNDLHDNGVEDGIQIGCGDGCEMSWNWIHDIWAPAPSHTDGIQLHSDNRNYRIVGNVVHRVRSEGFMIGAEGNENGPDAAPLYEGNIMSDGGGVSFILSHDLRGATLRHNTVLWGHSQSVWIHNRSTGATVVGNLFQSPDGGCVVTDDSMAGLTLDWNLTAGQRGLVGPHGVRADPRLVDPRRPRSPTPPNARLRPGSPAIDAGPDGSDIGALEYPNVYVVDARHAGATDAYYGYGGLPFKTIARAVEVAEGGSTILIRGGVYRETVRPTRPDVAIRAADGETVVISGADLVAGWTRQGDAWTAPLAARPKAVLREGRPLTAFTYDAGAARLTVSGFDPRLHPVEVVVRPRGLDLSAAPTATVEGLRIVDTLEGPQGR
;
A
#
# COMPACT_ATOMS: atom_id res chain seq x y z
N MET A 1 47.11 -42.08 25.72
CA MET A 1 46.43 -43.12 26.53
C MET A 1 45.04 -42.59 26.86
N SER A 2 44.02 -43.07 26.13
CA SER A 2 42.78 -43.71 26.64
C SER A 2 41.79 -42.76 27.34
N ARG A 3 40.48 -42.73 27.06
CA ARG A 3 39.52 -43.40 26.16
C ARG A 3 38.24 -42.55 26.22
N HIS A 4 37.49 -42.49 25.12
CA HIS A 4 36.15 -41.90 25.03
C HIS A 4 35.04 -42.79 25.61
N ALA A 5 33.92 -42.12 25.94
CA ALA A 5 32.51 -42.56 26.06
C ALA A 5 31.97 -42.96 27.45
N PRO A 6 30.64 -42.87 27.70
CA PRO A 6 29.71 -41.76 27.38
C PRO A 6 28.73 -41.45 28.55
N ILE A 7 28.01 -40.31 28.50
CA ILE A 7 26.83 -40.06 29.36
C ILE A 7 25.57 -40.06 28.48
N ALA A 8 24.61 -40.88 28.89
CA ALA A 8 23.37 -41.20 28.21
C ALA A 8 22.26 -40.15 28.43
N SER A 9 21.38 -40.04 27.42
CA SER A 9 20.10 -39.32 27.45
C SER A 9 19.11 -39.91 28.46
N PRO A 10 18.11 -39.13 28.93
CA PRO A 10 16.86 -39.71 29.39
C PRO A 10 15.74 -39.46 28.38
N ALA A 11 15.07 -40.55 27.98
CA ALA A 11 13.76 -40.57 27.36
C ALA A 11 12.79 -41.36 28.26
N GLY A 12 11.50 -41.00 28.22
CA GLY A 12 10.37 -41.70 28.83
C GLY A 12 9.50 -40.75 29.66
N SER A 13 8.44 -40.14 29.12
CA SER A 13 7.15 -40.70 28.67
C SER A 13 6.35 -41.39 29.77
N SER A 14 5.27 -40.75 30.24
CA SER A 14 4.17 -41.40 30.97
C SER A 14 2.85 -41.08 30.27
N ALA A 15 2.19 -42.15 29.83
CA ALA A 15 0.95 -42.15 29.06
C ALA A 15 -0.29 -41.79 29.90
N HIS A 16 -1.30 -41.22 29.24
CA HIS A 16 -2.70 -41.34 29.65
C HIS A 16 -3.58 -41.82 28.49
N PRO A 17 -4.61 -42.65 28.77
CA PRO A 17 -5.19 -43.58 27.80
C PRO A 17 -6.30 -42.96 26.95
N GLY A 18 -6.43 -43.49 25.74
CA GLY A 18 -7.33 -43.03 24.70
C GLY A 18 -8.81 -43.25 24.96
N ARG A 19 -9.61 -42.37 24.36
CA ARG A 19 -10.98 -42.65 23.93
C ARG A 19 -11.05 -42.32 22.44
N CYS A 20 -11.08 -43.37 21.61
CA CYS A 20 -11.37 -43.28 20.20
C CYS A 20 -12.82 -42.80 20.00
N ALA A 21 -13.00 -41.54 19.60
CA ALA A 21 -14.23 -41.10 18.95
C ALA A 21 -14.05 -41.33 17.45
N ALA A 22 -14.74 -42.33 16.91
CA ALA A 22 -14.87 -42.54 15.48
C ALA A 22 -15.66 -41.38 14.88
N PHE A 23 -14.99 -40.44 14.21
CA PHE A 23 -15.65 -39.50 13.32
C PHE A 23 -16.00 -40.24 12.03
N LEU A 24 -17.28 -40.55 11.87
CA LEU A 24 -17.88 -40.92 10.59
C LEU A 24 -17.65 -39.76 9.61
N LEU A 25 -16.77 -39.99 8.63
CA LEU A 25 -16.56 -39.10 7.50
C LEU A 25 -17.81 -39.16 6.62
N ALA A 26 -18.81 -38.31 6.89
CA ALA A 26 -19.89 -38.06 5.94
C ALA A 26 -19.29 -37.24 4.79
N ALA A 27 -18.91 -37.93 3.71
CA ALA A 27 -18.59 -37.30 2.44
C ALA A 27 -19.87 -36.63 1.90
N ALA A 28 -20.10 -35.38 2.29
CA ALA A 28 -21.01 -34.51 1.59
C ALA A 28 -20.38 -34.26 0.21
N LEU A 29 -20.86 -34.96 -0.82
CA LEU A 29 -20.69 -34.51 -2.19
C LEU A 29 -21.33 -33.12 -2.26
N THR A 30 -20.51 -32.08 -2.10
CA THR A 30 -20.85 -30.76 -2.58
C THR A 30 -20.93 -30.89 -4.09
N ALA A 31 -22.15 -30.99 -4.61
CA ALA A 31 -22.38 -30.68 -6.00
C ALA A 31 -21.81 -29.28 -6.23
N ALA A 32 -20.67 -29.20 -6.92
CA ALA A 32 -20.17 -27.95 -7.46
C ALA A 32 -21.23 -27.48 -8.43
N CYS A 33 -22.14 -26.63 -7.95
CA CYS A 33 -23.05 -25.90 -8.81
C CYS A 33 -22.13 -25.07 -9.73
N PRO A 34 -22.13 -25.30 -11.05
CA PRO A 34 -21.30 -24.51 -11.94
C PRO A 34 -21.74 -23.07 -11.74
N ILE A 35 -20.82 -22.23 -11.25
CA ILE A 35 -21.02 -20.78 -11.21
C ILE A 35 -21.34 -20.40 -12.65
N ALA A 36 -22.58 -19.99 -12.92
CA ALA A 36 -22.96 -19.42 -14.20
C ALA A 36 -21.91 -18.37 -14.58
N GLY A 37 -21.31 -18.53 -15.75
CA GLY A 37 -20.00 -17.93 -16.06
C GLY A 37 -19.95 -16.42 -15.82
N ALA A 38 -18.94 -15.99 -15.08
CA ALA A 38 -18.55 -14.59 -14.92
C ALA A 38 -18.53 -13.87 -16.29
N ALA A 39 -19.36 -12.85 -16.45
CA ALA A 39 -19.41 -12.06 -17.68
C ALA A 39 -18.45 -10.87 -17.60
N THR A 40 -17.95 -10.45 -18.77
CA THR A 40 -17.24 -9.16 -18.90
C THR A 40 -18.11 -8.20 -19.70
N TYR A 41 -18.40 -7.04 -19.11
CA TYR A 41 -19.13 -5.95 -19.73
C TYR A 41 -18.24 -4.74 -19.96
N VAL A 42 -18.61 -3.90 -20.92
CA VAL A 42 -17.93 -2.64 -21.25
C VAL A 42 -18.90 -1.49 -21.10
N VAL A 43 -18.43 -0.44 -20.42
CA VAL A 43 -19.05 0.88 -20.39
C VAL A 43 -18.14 1.84 -21.13
N ASP A 44 -18.66 2.44 -22.20
CA ASP A 44 -17.96 3.46 -22.98
C ASP A 44 -18.97 4.46 -23.53
N GLY A 45 -19.17 5.55 -22.80
CA GLY A 45 -20.11 6.61 -23.21
C GLY A 45 -19.72 7.31 -24.52
N SER A 46 -18.47 7.18 -24.96
CA SER A 46 -17.95 7.78 -26.20
C SER A 46 -18.10 6.87 -27.43
N HIS A 47 -18.43 5.58 -27.23
CA HIS A 47 -18.54 4.64 -28.33
C HIS A 47 -19.75 4.97 -29.22
N PRO A 48 -19.62 4.96 -30.58
CA PRO A 48 -20.73 5.33 -31.48
C PRO A 48 -21.97 4.44 -31.38
N ARG A 49 -21.81 3.20 -30.88
CA ARG A 49 -22.90 2.25 -30.65
C ARG A 49 -23.25 2.08 -29.17
N ALA A 50 -22.77 2.97 -28.30
CA ALA A 50 -23.07 2.91 -26.87
C ALA A 50 -24.57 3.07 -26.62
N GLY A 51 -25.15 2.18 -25.83
CA GLY A 51 -26.55 2.29 -25.42
C GLY A 51 -26.91 1.29 -24.34
N ASP A 52 -27.74 1.71 -23.39
CA ASP A 52 -28.14 0.90 -22.22
C ASP A 52 -29.19 -0.17 -22.56
N ALA A 53 -29.65 -0.22 -23.82
CA ALA A 53 -30.39 -1.36 -24.38
C ALA A 53 -29.45 -2.37 -25.09
N GLY A 54 -28.13 -2.12 -25.08
CA GLY A 54 -27.10 -3.03 -25.58
C GLY A 54 -26.83 -4.19 -24.62
N ASP A 55 -26.02 -5.13 -25.06
CA ASP A 55 -25.62 -6.32 -24.29
C ASP A 55 -24.37 -6.09 -23.42
N GLY A 56 -23.79 -4.88 -23.47
CA GLY A 56 -22.58 -4.54 -22.73
C GLY A 56 -21.31 -5.17 -23.33
N SER A 57 -21.35 -5.70 -24.55
CA SER A 57 -20.15 -6.19 -25.25
C SER A 57 -19.25 -5.04 -25.71
N GLU A 58 -18.00 -5.31 -26.07
CA GLU A 58 -17.12 -4.29 -26.69
C GLU A 58 -17.72 -3.70 -27.98
N ALA A 59 -18.52 -4.50 -28.71
CA ALA A 59 -19.17 -4.07 -29.95
C ALA A 59 -20.36 -3.13 -29.68
N ARG A 60 -21.12 -3.38 -28.60
CA ARG A 60 -22.31 -2.63 -28.19
C ARG A 60 -22.24 -2.34 -26.68
N PRO A 61 -21.28 -1.49 -26.26
CA PRO A 61 -21.06 -1.23 -24.85
C PRO A 61 -22.25 -0.48 -24.27
N TRP A 62 -22.41 -0.58 -22.95
CA TRP A 62 -23.34 0.28 -22.25
C TRP A 62 -22.85 1.72 -22.27
N LYS A 63 -23.80 2.66 -22.25
CA LYS A 63 -23.49 4.08 -22.29
C LYS A 63 -23.25 4.62 -20.88
N THR A 64 -23.98 4.10 -19.90
CA THR A 64 -23.94 4.61 -18.53
C THR A 64 -23.37 3.60 -17.55
N LEU A 65 -22.66 4.14 -16.54
CA LEU A 65 -22.18 3.36 -15.41
C LEU A 65 -23.36 2.88 -14.53
N GLN A 66 -24.44 3.65 -14.49
CA GLN A 66 -25.64 3.33 -13.71
C GLN A 66 -26.36 2.08 -14.24
N HIS A 67 -26.45 1.93 -15.57
CA HIS A 67 -26.99 0.70 -16.14
C HIS A 67 -26.13 -0.51 -15.74
N ALA A 68 -24.80 -0.40 -15.84
CA ALA A 68 -23.91 -1.48 -15.43
C ALA A 68 -24.08 -1.85 -13.94
N ALA A 69 -24.19 -0.83 -13.08
CA ALA A 69 -24.40 -1.01 -11.64
C ALA A 69 -25.75 -1.69 -11.30
N ALA A 70 -26.78 -1.49 -12.13
CA ALA A 70 -28.07 -2.14 -11.96
C ALA A 70 -28.09 -3.60 -12.47
N THR A 71 -27.25 -3.91 -13.46
CA THR A 71 -27.31 -5.18 -14.21
C THR A 71 -26.30 -6.22 -13.72
N ALA A 72 -25.05 -5.83 -13.50
CA ALA A 72 -23.96 -6.75 -13.16
C ALA A 72 -24.15 -7.41 -11.77
N GLY A 73 -23.62 -8.62 -11.60
CA GLY A 73 -23.76 -9.43 -10.40
C GLY A 73 -22.48 -10.18 -10.01
N PRO A 74 -22.59 -11.20 -9.14
CA PRO A 74 -21.44 -11.96 -8.66
C PRO A 74 -20.59 -12.56 -9.77
N GLY A 75 -19.28 -12.33 -9.69
CA GLY A 75 -18.28 -12.80 -10.64
C GLY A 75 -18.09 -11.89 -11.87
N ASP A 76 -19.00 -10.97 -12.14
CA ASP A 76 -18.91 -10.12 -13.33
C ASP A 76 -17.80 -9.07 -13.22
N VAL A 77 -17.21 -8.71 -14.36
CA VAL A 77 -16.25 -7.61 -14.51
C VAL A 77 -16.82 -6.56 -15.44
N VAL A 78 -17.04 -5.34 -14.94
CA VAL A 78 -17.43 -4.16 -15.73
C VAL A 78 -16.18 -3.33 -16.02
N LYS A 79 -15.68 -3.38 -17.25
CA LYS A 79 -14.61 -2.52 -17.74
C LYS A 79 -15.17 -1.15 -18.14
N VAL A 80 -14.68 -0.08 -17.53
CA VAL A 80 -15.14 1.28 -17.79
C VAL A 80 -14.02 2.06 -18.49
N LEU A 81 -14.27 2.49 -19.73
CA LEU A 81 -13.31 3.24 -20.53
C LEU A 81 -13.31 4.74 -20.18
N PRO A 82 -12.24 5.48 -20.52
CA PRO A 82 -12.12 6.90 -20.19
C PRO A 82 -13.32 7.72 -20.65
N GLY A 83 -13.78 8.59 -19.76
CA GLY A 83 -15.00 9.38 -19.91
C GLY A 83 -15.46 9.90 -18.55
N THR A 84 -16.38 10.86 -18.56
CA THR A 84 -16.99 11.38 -17.33
C THR A 84 -18.37 10.75 -17.16
N TYR A 85 -18.55 10.08 -16.03
CA TYR A 85 -19.79 9.39 -15.66
C TYR A 85 -20.45 10.19 -14.54
N PRO A 86 -21.44 11.05 -14.87
CA PRO A 86 -22.14 11.82 -13.86
C PRO A 86 -23.06 10.89 -13.06
N ALA A 87 -23.14 11.13 -11.77
CA ALA A 87 -23.92 10.39 -10.76
C ALA A 87 -23.21 9.20 -10.10
N PRO A 88 -23.63 8.83 -8.88
CA PRO A 88 -22.94 7.84 -8.08
C PRO A 88 -22.87 6.45 -8.73
N LEU A 89 -21.77 5.74 -8.48
CA LEU A 89 -21.70 4.29 -8.66
C LEU A 89 -22.36 3.62 -7.47
N LYS A 90 -23.52 2.99 -7.70
CA LYS A 90 -24.28 2.26 -6.68
C LYS A 90 -24.73 0.89 -7.19
N PRO A 91 -23.92 -0.16 -6.97
CA PRO A 91 -24.27 -1.51 -7.40
C PRO A 91 -25.57 -2.00 -6.72
N ALA A 92 -26.48 -2.54 -7.53
CA ALA A 92 -27.72 -3.13 -7.06
C ALA A 92 -27.51 -4.49 -6.37
N ARG A 93 -26.38 -5.14 -6.65
CA ARG A 93 -26.04 -6.48 -6.17
C ARG A 93 -24.65 -6.50 -5.53
N SER A 94 -24.46 -7.45 -4.62
CA SER A 94 -23.14 -7.84 -4.10
C SER A 94 -22.43 -8.76 -5.10
N GLY A 95 -21.13 -8.94 -4.90
CA GLY A 95 -20.45 -10.16 -5.34
C GLY A 95 -20.70 -11.34 -4.40
N ALA A 96 -19.90 -12.39 -4.55
CA ALA A 96 -19.87 -13.53 -3.65
C ALA A 96 -18.42 -13.92 -3.34
N ALA A 97 -18.22 -14.69 -2.27
CA ALA A 97 -16.92 -15.27 -1.94
C ALA A 97 -16.39 -16.08 -3.14
N GLY A 98 -15.16 -15.78 -3.59
CA GLY A 98 -14.55 -16.37 -4.78
C GLY A 98 -15.11 -15.87 -6.13
N ALA A 99 -16.13 -15.01 -6.13
CA ALA A 99 -16.74 -14.41 -7.31
C ALA A 99 -17.11 -12.93 -7.04
N PRO A 100 -16.12 -12.05 -6.84
CA PRO A 100 -16.37 -10.63 -6.59
C PRO A 100 -17.00 -9.96 -7.82
N LEU A 101 -17.85 -8.96 -7.60
CA LEU A 101 -18.28 -8.04 -8.65
C LEU A 101 -17.23 -6.94 -8.78
N VAL A 102 -16.65 -6.76 -9.98
CA VAL A 102 -15.55 -5.82 -10.20
C VAL A 102 -15.95 -4.72 -11.15
N PHE A 103 -15.86 -3.47 -10.71
CA PHE A 103 -15.84 -2.29 -11.58
C PHE A 103 -14.39 -1.90 -11.80
N LEU A 104 -13.90 -2.04 -13.02
CA LEU A 104 -12.51 -1.77 -13.41
C LEU A 104 -12.45 -0.58 -14.36
N GLY A 105 -11.97 0.56 -13.87
CA GLY A 105 -11.57 1.68 -14.69
C GLY A 105 -10.32 1.35 -15.48
N VAL A 106 -10.41 1.42 -16.81
CA VAL A 106 -9.31 1.09 -17.72
C VAL A 106 -8.69 2.40 -18.22
N PRO A 107 -7.50 2.78 -17.75
CA PRO A 107 -6.88 4.03 -18.15
C PRO A 107 -6.33 3.98 -19.59
N ASP A 108 -6.32 5.11 -20.28
CA ASP A 108 -5.51 5.34 -21.50
C ASP A 108 -4.36 6.29 -21.16
N GLY A 109 -3.15 5.74 -21.07
CA GLY A 109 -2.02 6.47 -20.51
C GLY A 109 -2.29 6.89 -19.06
N ALA A 110 -2.29 8.20 -18.81
CA ALA A 110 -2.60 8.77 -17.50
C ALA A 110 -4.10 9.08 -17.29
N VAL A 111 -4.94 8.95 -18.32
CA VAL A 111 -6.35 9.35 -18.26
C VAL A 111 -7.21 8.21 -17.73
N ARG A 112 -7.90 8.45 -16.60
CA ARG A 112 -8.82 7.50 -15.97
C ARG A 112 -10.28 7.82 -16.33
N PRO A 113 -11.21 6.84 -16.26
CA PRO A 113 -12.63 7.15 -16.16
C PRO A 113 -12.93 7.91 -14.87
N VAL A 114 -13.78 8.93 -14.97
CA VAL A 114 -14.13 9.83 -13.87
C VAL A 114 -15.54 9.53 -13.38
N ILE A 115 -15.69 9.27 -12.09
CA ILE A 115 -16.98 9.33 -11.39
C ILE A 115 -17.12 10.75 -10.83
N GLU A 116 -18.09 11.51 -11.35
CA GLU A 116 -18.25 12.95 -11.07
C GLU A 116 -19.45 13.22 -10.18
N GLY A 117 -19.18 13.85 -9.03
CA GLY A 117 -20.19 14.26 -8.06
C GLY A 117 -20.78 13.10 -7.26
N GLY A 118 -21.86 13.38 -6.53
CA GLY A 118 -22.59 12.40 -5.73
C GLY A 118 -22.46 12.59 -4.22
N ASP A 119 -23.32 11.88 -3.48
CA ASP A 119 -23.33 11.86 -2.02
C ASP A 119 -23.72 10.47 -1.51
N PRO A 120 -22.77 9.53 -1.37
CA PRO A 120 -21.36 9.59 -1.81
C PRO A 120 -21.20 9.42 -3.35
N ALA A 121 -19.99 9.58 -3.88
CA ALA A 121 -19.72 9.29 -5.30
C ALA A 121 -19.69 7.77 -5.60
N VAL A 122 -19.19 6.96 -4.67
CA VAL A 122 -19.28 5.49 -4.72
C VAL A 122 -20.04 5.00 -3.48
N ASP A 123 -21.20 4.37 -3.68
CA ASP A 123 -22.08 3.87 -2.62
C ASP A 123 -22.12 2.35 -2.60
N LEU A 124 -21.29 1.75 -1.75
CA LEU A 124 -21.23 0.29 -1.52
C LEU A 124 -21.90 -0.13 -0.21
N ARG A 125 -22.75 0.72 0.36
CA ARG A 125 -23.36 0.44 1.65
C ARG A 125 -24.14 -0.87 1.66
N GLY A 126 -23.89 -1.71 2.66
CA GLY A 126 -24.56 -3.00 2.80
C GLY A 126 -24.27 -3.99 1.66
N ARG A 127 -23.15 -3.84 0.96
CA ARG A 127 -22.70 -4.76 -0.11
C ARG A 127 -21.59 -5.64 0.38
N ALA A 128 -21.40 -6.75 -0.33
CA ALA A 128 -20.32 -7.68 -0.07
C ALA A 128 -19.54 -8.02 -1.35
N HIS A 129 -18.24 -8.29 -1.23
CA HIS A 129 -17.39 -8.76 -2.33
C HIS A 129 -17.48 -7.88 -3.60
N VAL A 130 -17.45 -6.56 -3.44
CA VAL A 130 -17.42 -5.61 -4.57
C VAL A 130 -16.07 -4.90 -4.59
N ARG A 131 -15.44 -4.85 -5.76
CA ARG A 131 -14.22 -4.09 -6.00
C ARG A 131 -14.47 -2.93 -6.96
N VAL A 132 -14.03 -1.74 -6.56
CA VAL A 132 -13.95 -0.56 -7.43
C VAL A 132 -12.49 -0.20 -7.61
N GLU A 133 -12.03 -0.22 -8.86
CA GLU A 133 -10.61 -0.09 -9.15
C GLU A 133 -10.30 0.86 -10.30
N GLY A 134 -9.27 1.68 -10.16
CA GLY A 134 -8.68 2.39 -11.30
C GLY A 134 -9.38 3.69 -11.70
N PHE A 135 -10.35 4.17 -10.92
CA PHE A 135 -11.11 5.39 -11.22
C PHE A 135 -10.46 6.66 -10.68
N GLU A 136 -10.74 7.77 -11.33
CA GLU A 136 -10.74 9.08 -10.67
C GLU A 136 -12.14 9.31 -10.08
N ILE A 137 -12.23 9.63 -8.80
CA ILE A 137 -13.47 9.86 -8.05
C ILE A 137 -13.38 11.27 -7.48
N ARG A 138 -14.24 12.18 -7.95
CA ARG A 138 -14.14 13.59 -7.54
C ARG A 138 -15.45 14.35 -7.45
N GLY A 139 -15.40 15.50 -6.79
CA GLY A 139 -16.51 16.45 -6.70
C GLY A 139 -17.67 15.97 -5.81
N ALA A 140 -17.45 14.92 -5.01
CA ALA A 140 -18.48 14.39 -4.12
C ALA A 140 -18.89 15.43 -3.08
N THR A 141 -20.20 15.62 -2.88
CA THR A 141 -20.71 16.49 -1.82
C THR A 141 -20.74 15.81 -0.46
N GLY A 142 -20.58 14.49 -0.42
CA GLY A 142 -20.29 13.69 0.78
C GLY A 142 -18.92 13.01 0.67
N ALA A 143 -18.85 11.74 1.04
CA ALA A 143 -17.64 10.93 0.91
C ALA A 143 -17.33 10.55 -0.55
N GLY A 144 -16.05 10.36 -0.87
CA GLY A 144 -15.64 9.79 -2.15
C GLY A 144 -16.16 8.36 -2.34
N ALA A 145 -15.87 7.48 -1.37
CA ALA A 145 -16.41 6.13 -1.32
C ALA A 145 -16.98 5.78 0.06
N ASN A 146 -18.14 5.13 0.09
CA ASN A 146 -18.80 4.68 1.30
C ASN A 146 -18.99 3.16 1.30
N LEU A 147 -18.31 2.51 2.25
CA LEU A 147 -18.28 1.05 2.44
C LEU A 147 -19.02 0.65 3.74
N ASN A 148 -19.85 1.53 4.30
CA ASN A 148 -20.51 1.25 5.57
C ASN A 148 -21.37 -0.02 5.47
N ASP A 149 -21.42 -0.79 6.56
CA ASP A 149 -22.17 -2.04 6.67
C ASP A 149 -21.75 -3.09 5.63
N GLY A 150 -20.55 -2.95 5.06
CA GLY A 150 -20.03 -3.80 4.01
C GLY A 150 -19.14 -4.94 4.49
N ASP A 151 -18.99 -5.95 3.64
CA ASP A 151 -18.18 -7.15 3.91
C ASP A 151 -17.28 -7.46 2.70
N HIS A 152 -15.95 -7.56 2.87
CA HIS A 152 -15.02 -7.83 1.76
C HIS A 152 -15.14 -6.81 0.60
N LEU A 153 -15.28 -5.52 0.92
CA LEU A 153 -15.30 -4.44 -0.09
C LEU A 153 -13.90 -3.92 -0.38
N GLU A 154 -13.61 -3.60 -1.64
CA GLU A 154 -12.29 -3.14 -2.07
C GLU A 154 -12.36 -1.81 -2.85
N ILE A 155 -11.59 -0.80 -2.40
CA ILE A 155 -11.26 0.40 -3.19
C ILE A 155 -9.77 0.35 -3.53
N VAL A 156 -9.45 0.31 -4.82
CA VAL A 156 -8.11 -0.07 -5.30
C VAL A 156 -7.61 0.86 -6.39
N ARG A 157 -6.37 1.37 -6.30
CA ARG A 157 -5.75 2.14 -7.40
C ARG A 157 -6.62 3.32 -7.88
N CYS A 158 -7.44 3.89 -7.00
CA CYS A 158 -8.28 5.04 -7.30
C CYS A 158 -7.58 6.33 -6.88
N GLU A 159 -7.83 7.39 -7.65
CA GLU A 159 -7.57 8.77 -7.22
C GLU A 159 -8.88 9.32 -6.65
N ILE A 160 -8.88 9.77 -5.41
CA ILE A 160 -10.04 10.32 -4.72
C ILE A 160 -9.72 11.74 -4.28
N ARG A 161 -10.42 12.72 -4.85
CA ARG A 161 -10.12 14.13 -4.57
C ARG A 161 -11.29 15.07 -4.68
N ASP A 162 -11.12 16.29 -4.17
CA ASP A 162 -12.11 17.35 -4.22
C ASP A 162 -13.48 16.92 -3.63
N THR A 163 -13.45 16.20 -2.51
CA THR A 163 -14.66 15.76 -1.81
C THR A 163 -14.97 16.71 -0.65
N ARG A 164 -16.25 16.96 -0.38
CA ARG A 164 -16.65 17.74 0.82
C ARG A 164 -16.59 16.92 2.11
N GLY A 165 -16.78 15.60 2.03
CA GLY A 165 -16.57 14.67 3.15
C GLY A 165 -15.20 13.99 3.08
N SER A 166 -15.07 12.90 3.83
CA SER A 166 -13.88 12.02 3.80
C SER A 166 -13.64 11.38 2.43
N GLY A 167 -12.40 10.98 2.16
CA GLY A 167 -12.08 10.24 0.94
C GLY A 167 -12.78 8.88 0.90
N VAL A 168 -12.56 8.06 1.93
CA VAL A 168 -13.24 6.78 2.12
C VAL A 168 -13.82 6.67 3.53
N VAL A 169 -15.03 6.14 3.65
CA VAL A 169 -15.66 5.80 4.95
C VAL A 169 -16.00 4.32 5.06
N VAL A 170 -15.69 3.70 6.21
CA VAL A 170 -15.97 2.29 6.51
C VAL A 170 -16.53 2.14 7.94
N GLN A 171 -17.84 2.26 8.12
CA GLN A 171 -18.49 2.09 9.42
C GLN A 171 -19.22 0.74 9.50
N ARG A 172 -19.09 -0.01 10.59
CA ARG A 172 -19.72 -1.35 10.73
C ARG A 172 -19.32 -2.33 9.62
N GLY A 173 -18.12 -2.15 9.05
CA GLY A 173 -17.60 -2.99 7.98
C GLY A 173 -16.72 -4.13 8.48
N ALA A 174 -16.63 -5.20 7.70
CA ALA A 174 -15.75 -6.33 7.93
C ALA A 174 -14.90 -6.64 6.69
N ASP A 175 -13.63 -6.97 6.89
CA ASP A 175 -12.74 -7.47 5.83
C ASP A 175 -12.61 -6.52 4.61
N CYS A 176 -12.84 -5.22 4.80
CA CYS A 176 -12.76 -4.22 3.73
C CYS A 176 -11.31 -3.73 3.53
N THR A 177 -10.92 -3.49 2.28
CA THR A 177 -9.58 -3.05 1.91
C THR A 177 -9.61 -1.72 1.15
N VAL A 178 -8.74 -0.79 1.54
CA VAL A 178 -8.41 0.41 0.76
C VAL A 178 -6.92 0.34 0.45
N ARG A 179 -6.54 0.17 -0.82
CA ARG A 179 -5.13 0.00 -1.17
C ARG A 179 -4.73 0.66 -2.46
N GLU A 180 -3.46 1.07 -2.52
CA GLU A 180 -2.86 1.68 -3.71
C GLU A 180 -3.62 2.93 -4.18
N CYS A 181 -4.38 3.59 -3.29
CA CYS A 181 -5.17 4.77 -3.60
C CYS A 181 -4.40 6.06 -3.31
N HIS A 182 -4.65 7.07 -4.13
CA HIS A 182 -4.18 8.43 -3.93
C HIS A 182 -5.37 9.29 -3.47
N ILE A 183 -5.37 9.72 -2.21
CA ILE A 183 -6.52 10.40 -1.59
C ILE A 183 -6.06 11.76 -1.09
N HIS A 184 -6.60 12.83 -1.67
CA HIS A 184 -6.11 14.18 -1.39
C HIS A 184 -7.15 15.26 -1.64
N HIS A 185 -6.99 16.46 -1.05
CA HIS A 185 -7.98 17.56 -1.15
C HIS A 185 -9.40 17.12 -0.75
N VAL A 186 -9.51 16.44 0.41
CA VAL A 186 -10.79 15.97 0.95
C VAL A 186 -11.22 16.85 2.13
N GLY A 187 -12.52 17.03 2.35
CA GLY A 187 -13.03 17.89 3.42
C GLY A 187 -13.05 17.28 4.83
N GLY A 188 -12.85 15.95 4.96
CA GLY A 188 -12.76 15.24 6.24
C GLY A 188 -11.44 14.46 6.38
N THR A 189 -11.45 13.33 7.09
CA THR A 189 -10.32 12.37 7.11
C THR A 189 -10.09 11.73 5.73
N ASN A 190 -8.85 11.42 5.32
CA ASN A 190 -8.63 10.71 4.04
C ASN A 190 -9.30 9.30 4.08
N ILE A 191 -9.08 8.53 5.14
CA ILE A 191 -9.77 7.26 5.42
C ILE A 191 -10.34 7.25 6.84
N ALA A 192 -11.66 7.27 6.99
CA ALA A 192 -12.34 7.14 8.28
C ALA A 192 -13.01 5.77 8.43
N ALA A 193 -12.71 5.04 9.50
CA ALA A 193 -13.27 3.71 9.75
C ALA A 193 -13.80 3.56 11.17
N GLY A 194 -14.94 2.90 11.32
CA GLY A 194 -15.63 2.73 12.60
C GLY A 194 -15.96 4.08 13.28
N GLY A 195 -16.25 4.05 14.58
CA GLY A 195 -16.52 5.25 15.38
C GLY A 195 -16.78 4.91 16.84
N ARG A 196 -17.47 5.80 17.59
CA ARG A 196 -17.55 5.68 19.06
C ARG A 196 -18.23 4.41 19.57
N THR A 197 -19.23 3.90 18.86
CA THR A 197 -20.04 2.74 19.28
C THR A 197 -20.22 1.69 18.19
N TYR A 198 -19.64 1.91 17.01
CA TYR A 198 -19.79 1.03 15.86
C TYR A 198 -18.43 0.48 15.45
N ARG A 199 -18.32 -0.85 15.51
CA ARG A 199 -17.06 -1.57 15.30
C ARG A 199 -16.75 -1.80 13.83
N VAL A 200 -15.48 -1.70 13.46
CA VAL A 200 -14.95 -2.18 12.18
C VAL A 200 -14.00 -3.35 12.45
N THR A 201 -14.05 -4.40 11.62
CA THR A 201 -13.25 -5.63 11.88
C THR A 201 -12.42 -6.07 10.69
N ARG A 202 -11.15 -6.42 10.90
CA ARG A 202 -10.26 -6.99 9.88
C ARG A 202 -10.11 -6.16 8.59
N CYS A 203 -10.24 -4.85 8.70
CA CYS A 203 -10.05 -3.96 7.56
C CYS A 203 -8.57 -3.62 7.35
N THR A 204 -8.16 -3.44 6.10
CA THR A 204 -6.77 -3.15 5.72
C THR A 204 -6.67 -1.87 4.91
N PHE A 205 -5.82 -0.95 5.34
CA PHE A 205 -5.51 0.31 4.64
C PHE A 205 -4.02 0.33 4.30
N THR A 206 -3.66 0.03 3.05
CA THR A 206 -2.25 -0.23 2.70
C THR A 206 -1.77 0.37 1.39
N ARG A 207 -0.50 0.80 1.34
CA ARG A 207 0.17 1.32 0.13
C ARG A 207 -0.54 2.53 -0.50
N ASN A 208 -1.22 3.31 0.33
CA ASN A 208 -1.92 4.53 -0.09
C ASN A 208 -1.00 5.75 0.01
N ASP A 209 -1.38 6.79 -0.73
CA ASP A 209 -0.83 8.14 -0.65
C ASP A 209 -1.92 9.07 -0.15
N LEU A 210 -1.75 9.60 1.06
CA LEU A 210 -2.77 10.35 1.80
C LEU A 210 -2.22 11.72 2.18
N HIS A 211 -2.83 12.78 1.64
CA HIS A 211 -2.38 14.15 1.92
C HIS A 211 -3.46 15.21 1.73
N ASP A 212 -3.15 16.47 2.05
CA ASP A 212 -3.98 17.67 1.80
C ASP A 212 -5.45 17.51 2.22
N ASN A 213 -5.70 17.00 3.42
CA ASN A 213 -7.05 16.90 3.96
C ASN A 213 -7.45 18.19 4.74
N GLY A 214 -8.75 18.48 4.76
CA GLY A 214 -9.26 19.81 5.10
C GLY A 214 -9.47 20.08 6.58
N VAL A 215 -9.66 19.05 7.41
CA VAL A 215 -10.09 19.23 8.83
C VAL A 215 -9.60 18.16 9.82
N GLU A 216 -9.30 16.92 9.40
CA GLU A 216 -9.09 15.78 10.33
C GLU A 216 -7.76 15.02 10.05
N ASP A 217 -7.78 13.69 10.05
CA ASP A 217 -6.59 12.85 10.07
C ASP A 217 -6.26 12.27 8.68
N GLY A 218 -5.06 11.69 8.55
CA GLY A 218 -4.75 10.82 7.41
C GLY A 218 -5.61 9.55 7.45
N ILE A 219 -5.49 8.79 8.53
CA ILE A 219 -6.33 7.61 8.80
C ILE A 219 -6.91 7.70 10.20
N GLN A 220 -8.22 7.52 10.34
CA GLN A 220 -8.89 7.44 11.62
C GLN A 220 -9.59 6.09 11.78
N ILE A 221 -9.40 5.42 12.93
CA ILE A 221 -10.23 4.26 13.30
C ILE A 221 -10.86 4.44 14.69
N GLY A 222 -12.19 4.42 14.71
CA GLY A 222 -13.00 4.30 15.91
C GLY A 222 -13.47 2.87 16.16
N CYS A 223 -13.25 2.31 17.35
CA CYS A 223 -13.68 0.95 17.69
C CYS A 223 -13.27 -0.13 16.65
N GLY A 224 -11.99 -0.25 16.29
CA GLY A 224 -11.51 -1.31 15.39
C GLY A 224 -11.24 -2.64 16.09
N ASP A 225 -11.24 -3.74 15.36
CA ASP A 225 -10.70 -5.04 15.82
C ASP A 225 -10.00 -5.76 14.67
N GLY A 226 -8.71 -6.11 14.82
CA GLY A 226 -7.98 -6.85 13.79
C GLY A 226 -7.60 -6.02 12.56
N CYS A 227 -7.63 -4.69 12.64
CA CYS A 227 -7.38 -3.82 11.48
C CYS A 227 -5.88 -3.55 11.26
N GLU A 228 -5.48 -3.36 10.00
CA GLU A 228 -4.09 -3.07 9.62
C GLU A 228 -3.98 -1.76 8.83
N MET A 229 -3.01 -0.93 9.20
CA MET A 229 -2.59 0.25 8.46
C MET A 229 -1.12 0.11 8.12
N SER A 230 -0.80 -0.24 6.89
CA SER A 230 0.57 -0.61 6.54
C SER A 230 1.09 0.01 5.27
N TRP A 231 2.38 0.36 5.27
CA TRP A 231 3.09 0.83 4.08
C TRP A 231 2.42 2.04 3.42
N ASN A 232 1.79 2.95 4.18
CA ASN A 232 1.21 4.16 3.60
C ASN A 232 2.22 5.31 3.61
N TRP A 233 2.14 6.17 2.59
CA TRP A 233 2.73 7.50 2.57
C TRP A 233 1.67 8.49 3.05
N ILE A 234 1.87 9.07 4.23
CA ILE A 234 0.93 10.02 4.83
C ILE A 234 1.67 11.33 5.02
N HIS A 235 1.24 12.38 4.35
CA HIS A 235 1.98 13.63 4.40
C HIS A 235 1.10 14.87 4.27
N ASP A 236 1.64 16.01 4.69
CA ASP A 236 0.95 17.31 4.56
C ASP A 236 -0.46 17.29 5.17
N ILE A 237 -0.60 16.58 6.29
CA ILE A 237 -1.83 16.53 7.08
C ILE A 237 -1.86 17.78 7.96
N TRP A 238 -2.51 18.81 7.44
CA TRP A 238 -2.37 20.16 7.96
C TRP A 238 -3.64 20.99 7.79
N ALA A 239 -4.49 20.99 8.82
CA ALA A 239 -5.61 21.93 8.92
C ALA A 239 -5.35 22.99 10.02
N PRO A 240 -5.68 24.28 9.80
CA PRO A 240 -5.42 25.35 10.77
C PRO A 240 -6.25 25.16 12.05
N ALA A 241 -5.67 25.52 13.20
CA ALA A 241 -6.34 25.46 14.49
C ALA A 241 -7.76 26.09 14.46
N PRO A 242 -8.75 25.50 15.15
CA PRO A 242 -8.61 24.54 16.26
C PRO A 242 -8.59 23.06 15.86
N SER A 243 -8.57 22.72 14.56
CA SER A 243 -8.61 21.31 14.11
C SER A 243 -7.42 20.51 14.61
N HIS A 244 -7.66 19.40 15.30
CA HIS A 244 -6.66 18.42 15.74
C HIS A 244 -6.48 17.39 14.61
N THR A 245 -5.28 17.28 14.04
CA THR A 245 -5.03 16.53 12.79
C THR A 245 -3.79 15.66 12.90
N ASP A 246 -3.98 14.36 12.90
CA ASP A 246 -2.94 13.34 13.11
C ASP A 246 -2.65 12.55 11.84
N GLY A 247 -1.48 11.93 11.76
CA GLY A 247 -1.16 11.03 10.65
C GLY A 247 -2.07 9.80 10.68
N ILE A 248 -2.08 9.13 11.82
CA ILE A 248 -3.01 8.04 12.13
C ILE A 248 -3.57 8.25 13.54
N GLN A 249 -4.89 8.27 13.66
CA GLN A 249 -5.59 8.37 14.93
C GLN A 249 -6.44 7.13 15.22
N LEU A 250 -6.29 6.59 16.42
CA LEU A 250 -7.16 5.57 16.98
C LEU A 250 -7.90 6.14 18.20
N HIS A 251 -9.23 5.99 18.21
CA HIS A 251 -10.06 6.40 19.35
C HIS A 251 -11.09 5.31 19.72
N SER A 252 -11.59 5.33 20.96
CA SER A 252 -12.56 4.32 21.43
C SER A 252 -11.99 2.90 21.55
N ASP A 253 -12.83 1.86 21.48
CA ASP A 253 -12.46 0.47 21.83
C ASP A 253 -11.79 -0.26 20.67
N ASN A 254 -10.53 0.11 20.38
CA ASN A 254 -9.68 -0.53 19.37
C ASN A 254 -8.93 -1.76 19.90
N ARG A 255 -8.90 -2.84 19.10
CA ARG A 255 -8.28 -4.12 19.46
C ARG A 255 -7.47 -4.72 18.31
N ASN A 256 -6.44 -5.52 18.63
CA ASN A 256 -5.70 -6.38 17.69
C ASN A 256 -5.23 -5.68 16.40
N TYR A 257 -4.77 -4.44 16.47
CA TYR A 257 -4.42 -3.67 15.28
C TYR A 257 -2.91 -3.62 15.02
N ARG A 258 -2.56 -3.41 13.74
CA ARG A 258 -1.18 -3.37 13.24
C ARG A 258 -0.94 -2.06 12.49
N ILE A 259 0.10 -1.32 12.87
CA ILE A 259 0.55 -0.11 12.19
C ILE A 259 2.00 -0.34 11.77
N VAL A 260 2.22 -0.64 10.48
CA VAL A 260 3.48 -1.24 10.02
C VAL A 260 4.05 -0.52 8.81
N GLY A 261 5.32 -0.12 8.86
CA GLY A 261 6.05 0.33 7.67
C GLY A 261 5.53 1.64 7.05
N ASN A 262 4.70 2.41 7.77
CA ASN A 262 4.19 3.68 7.28
C ASN A 262 5.28 4.74 7.32
N VAL A 263 5.25 5.65 6.34
CA VAL A 263 6.10 6.83 6.33
C VAL A 263 5.19 8.04 6.48
N VAL A 264 5.34 8.75 7.59
CA VAL A 264 4.51 9.90 7.97
C VAL A 264 5.40 11.15 8.01
N HIS A 265 4.98 12.20 7.32
CA HIS A 265 5.78 13.42 7.17
C HIS A 265 4.93 14.68 7.23
N ARG A 266 5.36 15.71 7.98
CA ARG A 266 4.66 17.00 8.03
C ARG A 266 3.20 16.87 8.48
N VAL A 267 3.04 16.53 9.75
CA VAL A 267 1.73 16.47 10.41
C VAL A 267 1.66 17.55 11.47
N ARG A 268 0.52 18.27 11.53
CA ARG A 268 0.37 19.40 12.46
C ARG A 268 0.35 18.98 13.93
N SER A 269 -0.36 17.90 14.26
CA SER A 269 -0.46 17.35 15.62
C SER A 269 0.44 16.10 15.76
N GLU A 270 -0.13 14.94 16.09
CA GLU A 270 0.60 13.71 16.36
C GLU A 270 0.89 12.91 15.08
N GLY A 271 2.02 12.22 15.03
CA GLY A 271 2.27 11.26 13.96
C GLY A 271 1.32 10.06 14.06
N PHE A 272 1.31 9.46 15.24
CA PHE A 272 0.48 8.31 15.61
C PHE A 272 -0.17 8.57 16.97
N MET A 273 -1.46 8.91 16.95
CA MET A 273 -2.27 9.14 18.15
C MET A 273 -3.06 7.88 18.50
N ILE A 274 -2.92 7.42 19.74
CA ILE A 274 -3.53 6.17 20.21
C ILE A 274 -4.22 6.43 21.53
N GLY A 275 -5.53 6.70 21.44
CA GLY A 275 -6.42 6.75 22.57
C GLY A 275 -7.32 5.52 22.58
N ALA A 276 -7.23 4.67 23.59
CA ALA A 276 -8.30 3.72 23.91
C ALA A 276 -9.45 4.42 24.68
N GLU A 277 -9.90 5.58 24.19
CA GLU A 277 -10.88 6.45 24.85
C GLU A 277 -12.25 5.77 25.07
N GLY A 278 -12.47 5.18 26.24
CA GLY A 278 -13.69 4.42 26.54
C GLY A 278 -13.51 2.90 26.52
N ASN A 279 -12.27 2.41 26.65
CA ASN A 279 -11.99 0.98 26.84
C ASN A 279 -12.25 0.53 28.30
N GLU A 280 -13.47 0.73 28.77
CA GLU A 280 -13.92 0.41 30.14
C GLU A 280 -13.98 -1.11 30.40
N ASN A 281 -13.82 -1.96 29.37
CA ASN A 281 -14.23 -3.37 29.38
C ASN A 281 -13.24 -4.37 28.75
N GLY A 282 -11.92 -4.24 28.96
CA GLY A 282 -11.08 -5.45 29.05
C GLY A 282 -9.61 -5.35 28.60
N PRO A 283 -8.76 -6.30 29.06
CA PRO A 283 -7.35 -6.40 28.70
C PRO A 283 -7.18 -7.04 27.31
N ASP A 284 -5.99 -6.89 26.72
CA ASP A 284 -5.46 -7.67 25.57
C ASP A 284 -5.86 -7.23 24.15
N ALA A 285 -5.21 -6.17 23.65
CA ALA A 285 -5.15 -5.89 22.20
C ALA A 285 -3.73 -6.04 21.61
N ALA A 286 -2.70 -6.10 22.46
CA ALA A 286 -1.27 -6.17 22.12
C ALA A 286 -0.91 -5.48 20.78
N PRO A 287 -1.26 -4.19 20.60
CA PRO A 287 -1.12 -3.55 19.31
C PRO A 287 0.33 -3.44 18.89
N LEU A 288 0.58 -3.56 17.58
CA LEU A 288 1.93 -3.55 17.04
C LEU A 288 2.20 -2.31 16.20
N TYR A 289 3.31 -1.64 16.51
CA TYR A 289 3.92 -0.56 15.76
C TYR A 289 5.31 -0.99 15.33
N GLU A 290 5.48 -1.23 14.05
CA GLU A 290 6.72 -1.82 13.54
C GLU A 290 7.20 -1.12 12.27
N GLY A 291 8.47 -0.74 12.22
CA GLY A 291 9.07 -0.25 10.97
C GLY A 291 8.54 1.10 10.50
N ASN A 292 7.86 1.88 11.35
CA ASN A 292 7.31 3.17 10.93
C ASN A 292 8.37 4.26 10.99
N ILE A 293 8.29 5.19 10.03
CA ILE A 293 9.13 6.39 9.99
C ILE A 293 8.24 7.60 10.16
N MET A 294 8.46 8.39 11.21
CA MET A 294 7.81 9.68 11.42
C MET A 294 8.82 10.80 11.28
N SER A 295 8.45 11.87 10.59
CA SER A 295 9.26 13.07 10.53
C SER A 295 8.45 14.35 10.54
N ASP A 296 8.97 15.37 11.23
CA ASP A 296 8.40 16.73 11.26
C ASP A 296 6.93 16.76 11.74
N GLY A 297 6.69 16.24 12.95
CA GLY A 297 5.39 16.26 13.62
C GLY A 297 5.31 17.37 14.67
N GLY A 298 4.23 18.14 14.69
CA GLY A 298 4.05 19.26 15.62
C GLY A 298 3.78 18.87 17.08
N GLY A 299 3.28 17.66 17.33
CA GLY A 299 2.95 17.11 18.65
C GLY A 299 3.87 15.96 19.09
N VAL A 300 3.29 14.97 19.77
CA VAL A 300 3.97 13.73 20.16
C VAL A 300 3.97 12.74 18.99
N SER A 301 5.06 12.00 18.78
CA SER A 301 5.12 11.07 17.65
C SER A 301 4.32 9.79 17.88
N PHE A 302 4.40 9.20 19.06
CA PHE A 302 3.58 8.06 19.50
C PHE A 302 2.94 8.35 20.85
N ILE A 303 1.61 8.42 20.90
CA ILE A 303 0.87 8.52 22.17
C ILE A 303 0.30 7.16 22.53
N LEU A 304 0.61 6.63 23.71
CA LEU A 304 -0.03 5.44 24.28
C LEU A 304 -0.87 5.84 25.50
N SER A 305 -2.19 5.83 25.34
CA SER A 305 -3.10 6.46 26.29
C SER A 305 -4.42 5.70 26.52
N HIS A 306 -5.12 6.09 27.58
CA HIS A 306 -6.46 5.66 27.97
C HIS A 306 -6.60 4.15 28.25
N ASP A 307 -5.94 3.67 29.31
CA ASP A 307 -5.99 2.27 29.77
C ASP A 307 -5.46 1.25 28.75
N LEU A 308 -4.60 1.67 27.82
CA LEU A 308 -3.99 0.78 26.84
C LEU A 308 -3.11 -0.29 27.52
N ARG A 309 -3.26 -1.56 27.12
CA ARG A 309 -2.50 -2.69 27.67
C ARG A 309 -1.69 -3.39 26.59
N GLY A 310 -0.39 -3.61 26.83
CA GLY A 310 0.42 -4.53 26.03
C GLY A 310 0.92 -4.00 24.67
N ALA A 311 0.90 -2.67 24.44
CA ALA A 311 1.33 -2.11 23.17
C ALA A 311 2.82 -2.36 22.88
N THR A 312 3.15 -2.81 21.67
CA THR A 312 4.51 -3.06 21.22
C THR A 312 4.94 -2.04 20.17
N LEU A 313 5.96 -1.25 20.48
CA LEU A 313 6.62 -0.32 19.57
C LEU A 313 8.03 -0.84 19.33
N ARG A 314 8.30 -1.33 18.12
CA ARG A 314 9.61 -1.83 17.76
C ARG A 314 10.11 -1.36 16.41
N HIS A 315 11.41 -1.16 16.28
CA HIS A 315 12.04 -0.80 15.01
C HIS A 315 11.36 0.40 14.35
N ASN A 316 10.98 1.43 15.11
CA ASN A 316 10.44 2.69 14.55
C ASN A 316 11.53 3.75 14.53
N THR A 317 11.45 4.68 13.59
CA THR A 317 12.35 5.84 13.49
C THR A 317 11.55 7.13 13.57
N VAL A 318 11.89 8.00 14.53
CA VAL A 318 11.31 9.35 14.66
C VAL A 318 12.39 10.39 14.48
N LEU A 319 12.17 11.31 13.53
CA LEU A 319 13.09 12.40 13.24
C LEU A 319 12.39 13.75 13.41
N TRP A 320 12.92 14.61 14.26
CA TRP A 320 12.39 15.96 14.50
C TRP A 320 10.96 15.99 15.02
N GLY A 321 10.62 15.12 15.98
CA GLY A 321 9.42 15.32 16.79
C GLY A 321 9.56 16.61 17.61
N HIS A 322 8.57 17.50 17.53
CA HIS A 322 8.59 18.80 18.23
C HIS A 322 8.37 18.68 19.74
N SER A 323 7.71 17.61 20.20
CA SER A 323 7.54 17.27 21.62
C SER A 323 8.27 15.95 21.94
N GLN A 324 7.66 15.03 22.69
CA GLN A 324 8.21 13.71 22.99
C GLN A 324 8.09 12.74 21.81
N SER A 325 9.00 11.76 21.73
CA SER A 325 8.88 10.70 20.71
C SER A 325 7.83 9.66 21.10
N VAL A 326 7.81 9.25 22.37
CA VAL A 326 6.78 8.35 22.93
C VAL A 326 6.27 8.94 24.24
N TRP A 327 4.95 9.01 24.38
CA TRP A 327 4.30 9.40 25.64
C TRP A 327 3.36 8.28 26.10
N ILE A 328 3.61 7.74 27.30
CA ILE A 328 2.79 6.69 27.92
C ILE A 328 2.09 7.26 29.13
N HIS A 329 0.76 7.36 29.09
CA HIS A 329 -0.01 8.00 30.17
C HIS A 329 -1.43 7.42 30.28
N ASN A 330 -2.26 8.03 31.15
CA ASN A 330 -3.66 7.66 31.37
C ASN A 330 -3.84 6.19 31.74
N ARG A 331 -3.11 5.72 32.76
CA ARG A 331 -3.14 4.36 33.31
C ARG A 331 -2.77 3.22 32.34
N SER A 332 -2.19 3.53 31.20
CA SER A 332 -1.67 2.53 30.25
C SER A 332 -0.52 1.71 30.89
N THR A 333 -0.45 0.40 30.61
CA THR A 333 0.56 -0.50 31.21
C THR A 333 1.02 -1.59 30.24
N GLY A 334 2.12 -2.26 30.57
CA GLY A 334 2.58 -3.45 29.82
C GLY A 334 3.15 -3.14 28.45
N ALA A 335 3.44 -1.87 28.14
CA ALA A 335 4.00 -1.49 26.85
C ALA A 335 5.41 -2.09 26.68
N THR A 336 5.78 -2.39 25.44
CA THR A 336 7.10 -2.88 25.04
C THR A 336 7.66 -1.91 24.01
N VAL A 337 8.73 -1.20 24.35
CA VAL A 337 9.38 -0.17 23.52
C VAL A 337 10.83 -0.57 23.30
N VAL A 338 11.13 -1.13 22.12
CA VAL A 338 12.41 -1.82 21.86
C VAL A 338 12.94 -1.58 20.45
N GLY A 339 14.24 -1.36 20.29
CA GLY A 339 14.84 -1.27 18.95
C GLY A 339 14.45 -0.02 18.18
N ASN A 340 13.97 1.05 18.83
CA ASN A 340 13.54 2.28 18.17
C ASN A 340 14.63 3.34 18.14
N LEU A 341 14.64 4.17 17.08
CA LEU A 341 15.55 5.27 16.87
C LEU A 341 14.82 6.62 17.02
N PHE A 342 15.25 7.44 17.97
CA PHE A 342 14.63 8.73 18.27
C PHE A 342 15.64 9.89 18.14
N GLN A 343 15.46 10.72 17.11
CA GLN A 343 16.20 11.97 16.92
C GLN A 343 15.26 13.16 17.07
N SER A 344 14.84 13.42 18.31
CA SER A 344 13.98 14.55 18.69
C SER A 344 14.74 15.41 19.71
N PRO A 345 15.28 16.58 19.32
CA PRO A 345 16.22 17.35 20.14
C PRO A 345 15.62 17.84 21.47
N ASP A 346 14.30 18.05 21.54
CA ASP A 346 13.64 18.73 22.67
C ASP A 346 12.92 17.80 23.67
N GLY A 347 12.33 16.66 23.22
CA GLY A 347 11.39 15.88 24.06
C GLY A 347 11.78 14.46 24.46
N GLY A 348 12.99 13.99 24.14
CA GLY A 348 13.46 12.67 24.57
C GLY A 348 12.72 11.47 23.96
N CYS A 349 13.12 10.27 24.41
CA CYS A 349 12.67 8.96 23.93
C CYS A 349 11.27 8.58 24.47
N VAL A 350 11.17 8.20 25.74
CA VAL A 350 9.90 7.87 26.43
C VAL A 350 9.72 8.78 27.64
N VAL A 351 8.54 9.39 27.77
CA VAL A 351 8.07 10.13 28.96
C VAL A 351 6.81 9.46 29.50
N THR A 352 6.69 9.34 30.82
CA THR A 352 5.57 8.66 31.49
C THR A 352 5.08 9.49 32.68
N ASP A 353 3.77 9.69 32.79
CA ASP A 353 3.19 10.51 33.87
C ASP A 353 2.52 9.67 34.99
N ASP A 354 1.95 8.49 34.68
CA ASP A 354 1.00 7.84 35.60
C ASP A 354 1.25 6.34 35.91
N SER A 355 1.94 5.57 35.06
CA SER A 355 2.28 4.16 35.36
C SER A 355 3.38 3.59 34.47
N MET A 356 4.41 3.01 35.09
CA MET A 356 5.48 2.22 34.47
C MET A 356 5.24 0.71 34.59
N ALA A 357 4.07 0.31 35.08
CA ALA A 357 3.82 -1.09 35.43
C ALA A 357 3.90 -1.98 34.19
N GLY A 358 4.77 -2.99 34.24
CA GLY A 358 5.00 -3.92 33.14
C GLY A 358 5.66 -3.32 31.90
N LEU A 359 6.18 -2.08 31.95
CA LEU A 359 6.90 -1.50 30.82
C LEU A 359 8.20 -2.28 30.56
N THR A 360 8.33 -2.81 29.35
CA THR A 360 9.60 -3.30 28.81
C THR A 360 10.19 -2.20 27.93
N LEU A 361 11.36 -1.68 28.30
CA LEU A 361 12.03 -0.60 27.58
C LEU A 361 13.51 -0.91 27.48
N ASP A 362 13.99 -1.20 26.27
CA ASP A 362 15.38 -1.60 26.04
C ASP A 362 15.82 -1.40 24.58
N TRP A 363 17.12 -1.41 24.31
CA TRP A 363 17.68 -1.38 22.94
C TRP A 363 17.18 -0.21 22.09
N ASN A 364 16.85 0.93 22.69
CA ASN A 364 16.47 2.13 21.93
C ASN A 364 17.68 3.05 21.77
N LEU A 365 17.74 3.79 20.67
CA LEU A 365 18.75 4.81 20.44
C LEU A 365 18.13 6.20 20.52
N THR A 366 18.79 7.11 21.23
CA THR A 366 18.48 8.55 21.14
C THR A 366 19.72 9.38 20.84
N ALA A 367 19.56 10.37 19.94
CA ALA A 367 20.56 11.41 19.71
C ALA A 367 20.49 12.54 20.76
N GLY A 368 19.42 12.59 21.55
CA GLY A 368 19.15 13.64 22.53
C GLY A 368 19.64 13.32 23.94
N GLN A 369 19.68 14.34 24.80
CA GLN A 369 20.14 14.22 26.19
C GLN A 369 19.05 13.72 27.17
N ARG A 370 17.78 13.63 26.73
CA ARG A 370 16.60 13.36 27.58
C ARG A 370 15.88 12.05 27.21
N GLY A 371 15.07 11.53 28.13
CA GLY A 371 14.22 10.35 27.97
C GLY A 371 14.90 9.02 28.25
N LEU A 372 14.11 7.96 28.45
CA LEU A 372 14.59 6.61 28.79
C LEU A 372 14.94 5.80 27.54
N VAL A 373 16.09 5.12 27.51
CA VAL A 373 16.48 4.22 26.39
C VAL A 373 16.63 2.74 26.77
N GLY A 374 16.72 2.47 28.08
CA GLY A 374 16.81 1.12 28.64
C GLY A 374 18.24 0.66 28.90
N PRO A 375 18.43 -0.52 29.53
CA PRO A 375 19.74 -1.01 29.97
C PRO A 375 20.79 -1.17 28.85
N HIS A 376 20.37 -1.62 27.67
CA HIS A 376 21.21 -1.75 26.48
C HIS A 376 21.00 -0.60 25.48
N GLY A 377 20.30 0.45 25.90
CA GLY A 377 20.02 1.61 25.06
C GLY A 377 21.26 2.42 24.71
N VAL A 378 21.24 3.03 23.53
CA VAL A 378 22.35 3.81 22.97
C VAL A 378 22.05 5.31 23.05
N ARG A 379 23.03 6.10 23.51
CA ARG A 379 22.99 7.57 23.46
C ARG A 379 24.13 8.07 22.60
N ALA A 380 23.87 8.25 21.33
CA ALA A 380 24.86 8.68 20.36
C ALA A 380 24.17 9.26 19.11
N ASP A 381 24.94 9.98 18.29
CA ASP A 381 24.50 10.35 16.96
C ASP A 381 24.24 9.07 16.14
N PRO A 382 23.03 8.84 15.61
CA PRO A 382 22.70 7.67 14.78
C PRO A 382 23.45 7.64 13.45
N ARG A 383 24.15 8.71 13.06
CA ARG A 383 24.90 8.81 11.80
C ARG A 383 24.01 8.53 10.59
N LEU A 384 22.86 9.19 10.52
CA LEU A 384 21.93 9.09 9.39
C LEU A 384 22.53 9.70 8.11
N VAL A 385 22.10 9.22 6.94
CA VAL A 385 22.58 9.69 5.64
C VAL A 385 22.27 11.16 5.43
N ASP A 386 21.02 11.57 5.66
CA ASP A 386 20.61 12.97 5.65
C ASP A 386 19.33 13.12 6.50
N PRO A 387 19.44 13.42 7.80
CA PRO A 387 18.28 13.57 8.66
C PRO A 387 17.41 14.78 8.30
N ARG A 388 17.85 15.67 7.39
CA ARG A 388 17.24 16.99 7.14
C ARG A 388 17.15 17.84 8.41
N ARG A 389 16.64 19.07 8.29
CA ARG A 389 16.27 19.92 9.45
C ARG A 389 14.76 19.82 9.67
N PRO A 390 14.25 20.16 10.87
CA PRO A 390 12.81 20.32 11.10
C PRO A 390 12.18 21.25 10.05
N ARG A 391 10.89 21.05 9.76
CA ARG A 391 10.08 21.81 8.80
C ARG A 391 10.54 21.71 7.34
N SER A 392 11.24 20.63 7.00
CA SER A 392 11.64 20.37 5.62
C SER A 392 10.39 20.03 4.78
N PRO A 393 10.23 20.57 3.56
CA PRO A 393 9.12 20.20 2.67
C PRO A 393 9.26 18.81 2.05
N THR A 394 10.36 18.11 2.32
CA THR A 394 10.65 16.77 1.79
C THR A 394 11.07 15.87 2.93
N PRO A 395 10.76 14.56 2.87
CA PRO A 395 11.15 13.62 3.90
C PRO A 395 12.67 13.54 4.06
N PRO A 396 13.16 13.12 5.25
CA PRO A 396 14.57 12.86 5.50
C PRO A 396 15.05 11.56 4.87
N ASN A 397 16.37 11.45 4.64
CA ASN A 397 17.06 10.18 4.40
C ASN A 397 17.46 9.53 5.73
N ALA A 398 16.59 8.68 6.25
CA ALA A 398 16.69 8.02 7.55
C ALA A 398 17.59 6.76 7.54
N ARG A 399 18.35 6.52 6.46
CA ARG A 399 19.26 5.38 6.37
C ARG A 399 20.49 5.57 7.23
N LEU A 400 21.05 4.47 7.72
CA LEU A 400 22.27 4.45 8.51
C LEU A 400 23.51 4.57 7.60
N ARG A 401 24.55 5.27 8.07
CA ARG A 401 25.89 5.26 7.46
C ARG A 401 26.77 4.17 8.09
N PRO A 402 27.83 3.70 7.39
CA PRO A 402 28.80 2.77 7.96
C PRO A 402 29.36 3.24 9.31
N GLY A 403 29.34 2.34 10.30
CA GLY A 403 29.76 2.60 11.67
C GLY A 403 28.77 3.43 12.50
N SER A 404 27.51 3.52 12.06
CA SER A 404 26.43 3.97 12.93
C SER A 404 26.38 3.11 14.19
N PRO A 405 26.18 3.71 15.37
CA PRO A 405 25.99 2.97 16.62
C PRO A 405 24.61 2.28 16.70
N ALA A 406 23.75 2.43 15.69
CA ALA A 406 22.49 1.71 15.57
C ALA A 406 22.66 0.32 14.92
N ILE A 407 23.77 0.08 14.22
CA ILE A 407 24.00 -1.15 13.46
C ILE A 407 24.25 -2.32 14.42
N ASP A 408 23.54 -3.44 14.20
CA ASP A 408 23.60 -4.66 15.02
C ASP A 408 23.37 -4.42 16.54
N ALA A 409 22.79 -3.27 16.89
CA ALA A 409 22.63 -2.80 18.27
C ALA A 409 21.21 -3.03 18.82
N GLY A 410 20.33 -3.64 18.05
CA GLY A 410 18.96 -3.97 18.42
C GLY A 410 18.84 -5.33 19.10
N PRO A 411 17.62 -5.72 19.50
CA PRO A 411 17.37 -7.06 20.03
C PRO A 411 17.81 -8.12 19.00
N ASP A 412 18.42 -9.20 19.49
CA ASP A 412 18.89 -10.32 18.66
C ASP A 412 19.92 -9.95 17.57
N GLY A 413 20.58 -8.79 17.71
CA GLY A 413 21.58 -8.30 16.74
C GLY A 413 20.96 -7.64 15.50
N SER A 414 19.67 -7.25 15.55
CA SER A 414 19.07 -6.42 14.51
C SER A 414 19.64 -5.00 14.53
N ASP A 415 19.32 -4.18 13.53
CA ASP A 415 19.55 -2.74 13.64
C ASP A 415 18.50 -2.07 14.54
N ILE A 416 18.88 -0.94 15.16
CA ILE A 416 17.95 -0.02 15.83
C ILE A 416 17.35 0.94 14.80
N GLY A 417 16.03 1.05 14.78
CA GLY A 417 15.26 1.91 13.86
C GLY A 417 14.54 1.12 12.78
N ALA A 418 13.86 1.84 11.88
CA ALA A 418 12.95 1.28 10.89
C ALA A 418 13.59 0.75 9.60
N LEU A 419 14.88 1.01 9.39
CA LEU A 419 15.56 0.67 8.14
C LEU A 419 16.78 -0.18 8.44
N GLU A 420 16.93 -1.25 7.65
CA GLU A 420 18.04 -2.21 7.74
C GLU A 420 19.36 -1.62 7.22
N TYR A 421 20.47 -2.15 7.74
CA TYR A 421 21.83 -2.01 7.26
C TYR A 421 22.47 -3.40 7.06
N PRO A 422 23.13 -3.72 5.93
CA PRO A 422 23.25 -2.90 4.72
C PRO A 422 21.89 -2.48 4.14
N ASN A 423 21.86 -1.31 3.50
CA ASN A 423 20.60 -0.65 3.15
C ASN A 423 19.71 -1.49 2.23
N VAL A 424 18.41 -1.49 2.50
CA VAL A 424 17.37 -2.05 1.62
C VAL A 424 16.57 -0.93 0.96
N TYR A 425 16.54 -0.91 -0.38
CA TYR A 425 15.76 0.03 -1.20
C TYR A 425 14.55 -0.69 -1.81
N VAL A 426 13.35 -0.18 -1.55
CA VAL A 426 12.11 -0.77 -2.06
C VAL A 426 11.67 -0.10 -3.36
N VAL A 427 11.29 -0.91 -4.34
CA VAL A 427 10.69 -0.47 -5.60
C VAL A 427 9.28 -1.06 -5.71
N ASP A 428 8.26 -0.21 -5.81
CA ASP A 428 6.87 -0.64 -6.02
C ASP A 428 6.17 0.35 -6.94
N ALA A 429 6.06 0.01 -8.23
CA ALA A 429 5.42 0.90 -9.19
C ALA A 429 3.89 1.03 -8.99
N ARG A 430 3.27 0.14 -8.19
CA ARG A 430 1.82 0.12 -7.91
C ARG A 430 1.46 0.91 -6.66
N HIS A 431 2.40 1.14 -5.75
CA HIS A 431 2.19 2.01 -4.60
C HIS A 431 1.80 3.42 -5.07
N ALA A 432 0.77 4.02 -4.46
CA ALA A 432 0.23 5.31 -4.90
C ALA A 432 1.28 6.43 -4.83
N GLY A 433 2.01 6.51 -3.72
CA GLY A 433 3.07 7.50 -3.50
C GLY A 433 4.43 7.14 -4.10
N ALA A 434 4.53 6.11 -4.95
CA ALA A 434 5.82 5.69 -5.50
C ALA A 434 6.48 6.81 -6.32
N THR A 435 7.74 7.11 -6.02
CA THR A 435 8.43 8.26 -6.63
C THR A 435 9.94 8.07 -6.64
N ASP A 436 10.60 8.60 -7.68
CA ASP A 436 12.06 8.56 -7.83
C ASP A 436 12.76 9.77 -7.18
N ALA A 437 11.98 10.69 -6.62
CA ALA A 437 12.47 11.92 -5.99
C ALA A 437 13.08 11.70 -4.59
N TYR A 438 12.73 10.61 -3.92
CA TYR A 438 13.09 10.36 -2.51
C TYR A 438 14.03 9.16 -2.35
N TYR A 439 13.76 8.25 -1.40
CA TYR A 439 14.78 7.31 -0.89
C TYR A 439 14.36 5.83 -0.88
N GLY A 440 13.20 5.49 -1.43
CA GLY A 440 12.77 4.11 -1.62
C GLY A 440 12.51 3.35 -0.31
N TYR A 441 11.67 3.90 0.56
CA TYR A 441 11.20 3.22 1.77
C TYR A 441 10.02 2.30 1.46
N GLY A 442 9.68 1.38 2.37
CA GLY A 442 8.53 0.49 2.14
C GLY A 442 7.21 1.25 1.93
N GLY A 443 6.93 2.26 2.77
CA GLY A 443 5.75 3.14 2.61
C GLY A 443 6.00 4.38 1.74
N LEU A 444 7.17 4.54 1.14
CA LEU A 444 7.48 5.58 0.14
C LEU A 444 8.51 5.03 -0.87
N PRO A 445 8.10 4.05 -1.69
CA PRO A 445 9.04 3.28 -2.51
C PRO A 445 9.47 4.06 -3.76
N PHE A 446 10.55 3.60 -4.38
CA PHE A 446 10.93 4.08 -5.71
C PHE A 446 9.90 3.65 -6.74
N LYS A 447 9.71 4.48 -7.77
CA LYS A 447 8.85 4.18 -8.91
C LYS A 447 9.55 3.24 -9.88
N THR A 448 10.86 3.41 -10.06
CA THR A 448 11.66 2.67 -11.03
C THR A 448 12.79 1.88 -10.38
N ILE A 449 13.15 0.75 -10.99
CA ILE A 449 14.33 -0.02 -10.61
C ILE A 449 15.59 0.75 -10.97
N ALA A 450 15.59 1.48 -12.09
CA ALA A 450 16.70 2.32 -12.52
C ALA A 450 17.11 3.32 -11.44
N ARG A 451 16.14 3.99 -10.79
CA ARG A 451 16.46 4.91 -9.69
C ARG A 451 17.06 4.19 -8.50
N ALA A 452 16.52 3.04 -8.11
CA ALA A 452 17.07 2.25 -7.01
C ALA A 452 18.51 1.82 -7.29
N VAL A 453 18.79 1.38 -8.52
CA VAL A 453 20.14 1.01 -8.98
C VAL A 453 21.12 2.18 -8.93
N GLU A 454 20.69 3.38 -9.31
CA GLU A 454 21.53 4.57 -9.27
C GLU A 454 22.01 4.90 -7.85
N VAL A 455 21.12 4.76 -6.87
CA VAL A 455 21.39 5.15 -5.47
C VAL A 455 21.99 4.03 -4.62
N ALA A 456 21.78 2.76 -4.99
CA ALA A 456 22.22 1.60 -4.23
C ALA A 456 23.74 1.51 -4.13
N GLU A 457 24.27 1.47 -2.90
CA GLU A 457 25.70 1.25 -2.62
C GLU A 457 26.06 -0.24 -2.63
N GLY A 458 27.35 -0.60 -2.76
CA GLY A 458 27.77 -2.00 -2.71
C GLY A 458 27.37 -2.67 -1.38
N GLY A 459 26.91 -3.92 -1.44
CA GLY A 459 26.37 -4.67 -0.29
C GLY A 459 24.88 -4.39 0.01
N SER A 460 24.27 -3.40 -0.63
CA SER A 460 22.83 -3.09 -0.44
C SER A 460 21.92 -4.05 -1.20
N THR A 461 20.65 -4.07 -0.80
CA THR A 461 19.58 -4.83 -1.47
C THR A 461 18.57 -3.88 -2.12
N ILE A 462 18.18 -4.17 -3.36
CA ILE A 462 17.03 -3.61 -4.04
C ILE A 462 15.93 -4.67 -4.03
N LEU A 463 14.86 -4.41 -3.27
CA LEU A 463 13.70 -5.27 -3.13
C LEU A 463 12.57 -4.77 -4.03
N ILE A 464 12.18 -5.57 -5.01
CA ILE A 464 11.20 -5.17 -6.04
C ILE A 464 9.87 -5.87 -5.78
N ARG A 465 8.80 -5.08 -5.60
CA ARG A 465 7.43 -5.58 -5.46
C ARG A 465 6.84 -5.96 -6.82
N GLY A 466 5.80 -6.77 -6.80
CA GLY A 466 5.19 -7.37 -7.97
C GLY A 466 4.61 -6.32 -8.91
N GLY A 467 4.92 -6.43 -10.20
CA GLY A 467 4.62 -5.39 -11.17
C GLY A 467 5.23 -5.67 -12.54
N VAL A 468 4.82 -4.87 -13.53
CA VAL A 468 5.47 -4.80 -14.84
C VAL A 468 6.28 -3.51 -14.89
N TYR A 469 7.59 -3.66 -14.98
CA TYR A 469 8.58 -2.60 -15.04
C TYR A 469 9.09 -2.49 -16.47
N ARG A 470 8.82 -1.35 -17.10
CA ARG A 470 9.18 -1.09 -18.50
C ARG A 470 10.48 -0.31 -18.56
N GLU A 471 11.57 -0.99 -18.27
CA GLU A 471 12.91 -0.41 -18.17
C GLU A 471 14.00 -1.42 -18.52
N THR A 472 15.24 -0.95 -18.64
CA THR A 472 16.41 -1.84 -18.65
C THR A 472 17.11 -1.70 -17.30
N VAL A 473 17.24 -2.80 -16.57
CA VAL A 473 17.96 -2.86 -15.30
C VAL A 473 19.46 -2.91 -15.59
N ARG A 474 20.22 -1.94 -15.07
CA ARG A 474 21.65 -1.73 -15.39
C ARG A 474 22.46 -1.43 -14.12
N PRO A 475 22.72 -2.41 -13.23
CA PRO A 475 23.53 -2.17 -12.05
C PRO A 475 24.91 -1.62 -12.43
N THR A 476 25.33 -0.56 -11.75
CA THR A 476 26.63 0.10 -11.95
C THR A 476 27.59 -0.15 -10.79
N ARG A 477 27.09 -0.64 -9.65
CA ARG A 477 27.91 -0.98 -8.49
C ARG A 477 28.00 -2.50 -8.31
N PRO A 478 29.20 -3.04 -8.02
CA PRO A 478 29.34 -4.45 -7.68
C PRO A 478 28.63 -4.76 -6.37
N ASP A 479 28.28 -6.02 -6.18
CA ASP A 479 27.78 -6.58 -4.92
C ASP A 479 26.45 -5.96 -4.43
N VAL A 480 25.64 -5.41 -5.34
CA VAL A 480 24.23 -5.07 -5.09
C VAL A 480 23.37 -6.31 -5.35
N ALA A 481 22.49 -6.63 -4.41
CA ALA A 481 21.49 -7.68 -4.60
C ALA A 481 20.19 -7.07 -5.15
N ILE A 482 19.69 -7.57 -6.27
CA ILE A 482 18.42 -7.14 -6.88
C ILE A 482 17.47 -8.32 -6.86
N ARG A 483 16.41 -8.27 -6.06
CA ARG A 483 15.51 -9.41 -5.93
C ARG A 483 14.05 -9.03 -5.90
N ALA A 484 13.21 -9.91 -6.46
CA ALA A 484 11.78 -9.85 -6.22
C ALA A 484 11.48 -10.05 -4.73
N ALA A 485 10.46 -9.35 -4.23
CA ALA A 485 9.89 -9.63 -2.92
C ALA A 485 9.28 -11.03 -2.87
N ASP A 486 9.34 -11.65 -1.70
CA ASP A 486 8.98 -13.06 -1.52
C ASP A 486 7.54 -13.32 -1.97
N GLY A 487 7.36 -14.31 -2.85
CA GLY A 487 6.06 -14.69 -3.41
C GLY A 487 5.50 -13.73 -4.47
N GLU A 488 6.19 -12.64 -4.80
CA GLU A 488 5.73 -11.65 -5.77
C GLU A 488 6.30 -11.88 -7.17
N THR A 489 5.50 -11.57 -8.19
CA THR A 489 5.90 -11.70 -9.60
C THR A 489 6.36 -10.36 -10.15
N VAL A 490 7.65 -10.24 -10.45
CA VAL A 490 8.26 -9.07 -11.07
C VAL A 490 8.58 -9.35 -12.53
N VAL A 491 8.04 -8.53 -13.43
CA VAL A 491 8.27 -8.63 -14.86
C VAL A 491 9.02 -7.39 -15.35
N ILE A 492 10.18 -7.59 -15.95
CA ILE A 492 10.91 -6.55 -16.69
C ILE A 492 10.55 -6.68 -18.16
N SER A 493 9.85 -5.68 -18.71
CA SER A 493 9.44 -5.68 -20.11
C SER A 493 10.29 -4.73 -20.95
N GLY A 494 10.77 -5.24 -22.08
CA GLY A 494 11.43 -4.44 -23.10
C GLY A 494 10.45 -3.63 -23.98
N ALA A 495 9.16 -3.72 -23.72
CA ALA A 495 8.12 -3.04 -24.48
C ALA A 495 7.50 -1.85 -23.73
N ASP A 496 7.10 -0.82 -24.48
CA ASP A 496 6.35 0.32 -23.98
C ASP A 496 4.90 0.25 -24.42
N LEU A 497 3.98 0.64 -23.52
CA LEU A 497 2.57 0.81 -23.87
C LEU A 497 2.42 1.95 -24.87
N VAL A 498 1.64 1.71 -25.92
CA VAL A 498 1.19 2.77 -26.82
C VAL A 498 -0.07 3.39 -26.23
N ALA A 499 -0.06 4.70 -26.00
CA ALA A 499 -1.17 5.46 -25.41
C ALA A 499 -1.65 6.58 -26.35
N GLY A 500 -2.75 7.25 -25.98
CA GLY A 500 -3.28 8.39 -26.73
C GLY A 500 -3.99 7.95 -28.02
N TRP A 501 -4.75 6.86 -27.93
CA TRP A 501 -5.45 6.28 -29.06
C TRP A 501 -6.64 7.15 -29.45
N THR A 502 -6.80 7.39 -30.76
CA THR A 502 -7.94 8.11 -31.33
C THR A 502 -8.63 7.22 -32.35
N ARG A 503 -9.96 7.12 -32.26
CA ARG A 503 -10.77 6.35 -33.20
C ARG A 503 -10.87 7.07 -34.54
N GLN A 504 -10.68 6.36 -35.64
CA GLN A 504 -10.87 6.83 -37.02
C GLN A 504 -11.63 5.78 -37.84
N GLY A 505 -12.95 5.96 -37.98
CA GLY A 505 -13.81 4.93 -38.58
C GLY A 505 -13.75 3.65 -37.75
N ASP A 506 -13.35 2.53 -38.36
CA ASP A 506 -13.18 1.24 -37.69
C ASP A 506 -11.72 0.94 -37.26
N ALA A 507 -10.82 1.92 -37.44
CA ALA A 507 -9.44 1.84 -37.02
C ALA A 507 -9.17 2.76 -35.82
N TRP A 508 -8.04 2.52 -35.17
CA TRP A 508 -7.51 3.33 -34.08
C TRP A 508 -6.10 3.78 -34.43
N THR A 509 -5.78 5.03 -34.13
CA THR A 509 -4.45 5.59 -34.38
C THR A 509 -3.87 6.25 -33.15
N ALA A 510 -2.58 6.04 -32.88
CA ALA A 510 -1.85 6.64 -31.76
C ALA A 510 -0.55 7.29 -32.24
N PRO A 511 -0.08 8.35 -31.57
CA PRO A 511 1.25 8.91 -31.83
C PRO A 511 2.33 7.87 -31.53
N LEU A 512 3.29 7.74 -32.44
CA LEU A 512 4.46 6.90 -32.27
C LEU A 512 5.64 7.51 -33.03
N ALA A 513 6.65 7.98 -32.31
CA ALA A 513 7.72 8.81 -32.88
C ALA A 513 8.61 8.08 -33.90
N ALA A 514 8.72 6.75 -33.81
CA ALA A 514 9.59 5.95 -34.66
C ALA A 514 8.91 4.67 -35.12
N ARG A 515 9.32 4.15 -36.28
CA ARG A 515 8.81 2.88 -36.81
C ARG A 515 9.08 1.76 -35.79
N PRO A 516 8.05 1.03 -35.35
CA PRO A 516 8.23 -0.04 -34.37
C PRO A 516 8.97 -1.21 -35.01
N LYS A 517 9.90 -1.81 -34.26
CA LYS A 517 10.60 -3.04 -34.66
C LYS A 517 9.74 -4.28 -34.44
N ALA A 518 8.99 -4.29 -33.35
CA ALA A 518 7.95 -5.27 -33.08
C ALA A 518 6.80 -4.59 -32.34
N VAL A 519 5.57 -5.05 -32.63
CA VAL A 519 4.33 -4.59 -31.99
C VAL A 519 3.68 -5.80 -31.35
N LEU A 520 3.18 -5.63 -30.14
CA LEU A 520 2.47 -6.64 -29.38
C LEU A 520 1.05 -6.17 -29.09
N ARG A 521 0.13 -7.13 -28.94
CA ARG A 521 -1.18 -6.96 -28.34
C ARG A 521 -1.25 -7.94 -27.18
N GLU A 522 -1.42 -7.43 -25.96
CA GLU A 522 -1.51 -8.25 -24.75
C GLU A 522 -0.33 -9.24 -24.63
N GLY A 523 0.90 -8.75 -24.85
CA GLY A 523 2.11 -9.57 -24.84
C GLY A 523 2.29 -10.56 -26.00
N ARG A 524 1.41 -10.55 -27.03
CA ARG A 524 1.52 -11.42 -28.21
C ARG A 524 1.86 -10.63 -29.47
N PRO A 525 2.68 -11.16 -30.40
CA PRO A 525 2.99 -10.46 -31.65
C PRO A 525 1.75 -10.03 -32.43
N LEU A 526 1.69 -8.75 -32.81
CA LEU A 526 0.66 -8.17 -33.65
C LEU A 526 1.26 -7.83 -35.01
N THR A 527 0.75 -8.48 -36.07
CA THR A 527 1.19 -8.23 -37.46
C THR A 527 0.25 -7.32 -38.23
N ALA A 528 -1.02 -7.24 -37.82
CA ALA A 528 -2.04 -6.40 -38.45
C ALA A 528 -1.98 -4.97 -37.91
N PHE A 529 -0.99 -4.19 -38.36
CA PHE A 529 -0.88 -2.76 -38.08
C PHE A 529 -0.27 -2.02 -39.28
N THR A 530 -0.45 -0.71 -39.33
CA THR A 530 0.28 0.17 -40.26
C THR A 530 1.02 1.25 -39.49
N TYR A 531 2.16 1.69 -40.01
CA TYR A 531 2.92 2.80 -39.46
C TYR A 531 3.19 3.83 -40.55
N ASP A 532 2.71 5.05 -40.33
CA ASP A 532 2.97 6.21 -41.17
C ASP A 532 4.15 6.99 -40.59
N ALA A 533 5.28 6.96 -41.31
CA ALA A 533 6.50 7.66 -40.90
C ALA A 533 6.39 9.18 -41.09
N GLY A 534 5.61 9.66 -42.06
CA GLY A 534 5.39 11.09 -42.29
C GLY A 534 4.49 11.71 -41.23
N ALA A 535 3.51 10.96 -40.75
CA ALA A 535 2.61 11.40 -39.68
C ALA A 535 3.08 11.02 -38.26
N ALA A 536 4.09 10.14 -38.13
CA ALA A 536 4.55 9.56 -36.87
C ALA A 536 3.39 8.90 -36.08
N ARG A 537 2.63 8.03 -36.75
CA ARG A 537 1.47 7.36 -36.15
C ARG A 537 1.44 5.85 -36.43
N LEU A 538 1.04 5.11 -35.40
CA LEU A 538 0.68 3.70 -35.48
C LEU A 538 -0.84 3.58 -35.66
N THR A 539 -1.29 2.68 -36.53
CA THR A 539 -2.70 2.39 -36.74
C THR A 539 -2.97 0.90 -36.59
N VAL A 540 -4.01 0.55 -35.83
CA VAL A 540 -4.52 -0.81 -35.63
C VAL A 540 -6.01 -0.86 -35.95
N SER A 541 -6.52 -2.04 -36.28
CA SER A 541 -7.94 -2.23 -36.62
C SER A 541 -8.46 -3.58 -36.12
N GLY A 542 -9.79 -3.71 -36.05
CA GLY A 542 -10.46 -4.96 -35.63
C GLY A 542 -10.55 -5.18 -34.12
N PHE A 543 -10.03 -4.27 -33.31
CA PHE A 543 -10.18 -4.27 -31.85
C PHE A 543 -10.01 -2.87 -31.28
N ASP A 544 -10.44 -2.66 -30.03
CA ASP A 544 -10.20 -1.43 -29.29
C ASP A 544 -8.90 -1.53 -28.48
N PRO A 545 -7.84 -0.76 -28.81
CA PRO A 545 -6.56 -0.82 -28.11
C PRO A 545 -6.62 -0.29 -26.68
N ARG A 546 -7.70 0.42 -26.29
CA ARG A 546 -7.93 0.81 -24.90
C ARG A 546 -8.33 -0.39 -24.04
N LEU A 547 -8.99 -1.40 -24.62
CA LEU A 547 -9.38 -2.64 -23.93
C LEU A 547 -8.34 -3.76 -24.09
N HIS A 548 -7.57 -3.71 -25.18
CA HIS A 548 -6.51 -4.65 -25.49
C HIS A 548 -5.19 -3.89 -25.70
N PRO A 549 -4.40 -3.73 -24.63
CA PRO A 549 -3.18 -2.94 -24.67
C PRO A 549 -2.26 -3.33 -25.83
N VAL A 550 -1.82 -2.31 -26.57
CA VAL A 550 -0.82 -2.43 -27.63
C VAL A 550 0.51 -1.95 -27.11
N GLU A 551 1.56 -2.71 -27.36
CA GLU A 551 2.90 -2.44 -26.86
C GLU A 551 3.89 -2.44 -28.02
N VAL A 552 4.94 -1.62 -27.93
CA VAL A 552 6.04 -1.58 -28.91
C VAL A 552 7.33 -2.02 -28.24
N VAL A 553 8.02 -3.00 -28.84
CA VAL A 553 9.30 -3.46 -28.31
C VAL A 553 10.38 -2.46 -28.70
N VAL A 554 10.93 -1.78 -27.70
CA VAL A 554 11.90 -0.69 -27.90
C VAL A 554 13.25 -1.00 -27.28
N ARG A 555 13.31 -1.86 -26.27
CA ARG A 555 14.55 -2.14 -25.53
C ARG A 555 15.27 -3.35 -26.12
N PRO A 556 16.59 -3.26 -26.34
CA PRO A 556 17.38 -4.42 -26.76
C PRO A 556 17.41 -5.51 -25.69
N ARG A 557 17.47 -5.10 -24.42
CA ARG A 557 17.65 -5.95 -23.24
C ARG A 557 16.80 -5.44 -22.07
N GLY A 558 16.36 -6.36 -21.21
CA GLY A 558 15.73 -6.06 -19.92
C GLY A 558 16.77 -5.98 -18.78
N LEU A 559 17.88 -6.70 -18.91
CA LEU A 559 18.99 -6.70 -17.94
C LEU A 559 20.34 -6.57 -18.64
N ASP A 560 21.21 -5.73 -18.06
CA ASP A 560 22.60 -5.55 -18.49
C ASP A 560 23.53 -5.47 -17.27
N LEU A 561 24.31 -6.53 -17.05
CA LEU A 561 25.26 -6.66 -15.94
C LEU A 561 26.69 -6.27 -16.33
N SER A 562 26.92 -5.76 -17.55
CA SER A 562 28.29 -5.49 -18.04
C SER A 562 29.09 -4.55 -17.14
N ALA A 563 28.43 -3.58 -16.50
CA ALA A 563 29.05 -2.63 -15.58
C ALA A 563 29.20 -3.16 -14.14
N ALA A 564 28.47 -4.21 -13.76
CA ALA A 564 28.53 -4.81 -12.43
C ALA A 564 28.36 -6.34 -12.50
N PRO A 565 29.41 -7.08 -12.93
CA PRO A 565 29.31 -8.52 -13.14
C PRO A 565 29.05 -9.36 -11.88
N THR A 566 29.28 -8.80 -10.68
CA THR A 566 29.06 -9.47 -9.39
C THR A 566 27.72 -9.15 -8.73
N ALA A 567 26.91 -8.27 -9.33
CA ALA A 567 25.55 -8.03 -8.84
C ALA A 567 24.71 -9.30 -8.95
N THR A 568 23.92 -9.61 -7.92
CA THR A 568 23.00 -10.76 -7.92
C THR A 568 21.61 -10.32 -8.35
N VAL A 569 20.95 -11.15 -9.16
CA VAL A 569 19.60 -10.89 -9.66
C VAL A 569 18.75 -12.13 -9.47
N GLU A 570 17.66 -12.02 -8.70
CA GLU A 570 16.83 -13.16 -8.31
C GLU A 570 15.34 -12.87 -8.46
N GLY A 571 14.58 -13.86 -8.95
CA GLY A 571 13.11 -13.80 -9.02
C GLY A 571 12.53 -12.82 -10.05
N LEU A 572 13.33 -12.32 -11.00
CA LEU A 572 12.86 -11.40 -12.05
C LEU A 572 12.59 -12.16 -13.35
N ARG A 573 11.45 -11.88 -13.99
CA ARG A 573 11.12 -12.40 -15.32
C ARG A 573 11.33 -11.33 -16.39
N ILE A 574 12.21 -11.58 -17.35
CA ILE A 574 12.47 -10.66 -18.47
C ILE A 574 11.66 -11.09 -19.70
N VAL A 575 10.94 -10.15 -20.32
CA VAL A 575 10.09 -10.37 -21.50
C VAL A 575 10.23 -9.26 -22.53
N ASP A 576 9.80 -9.54 -23.76
CA ASP A 576 9.56 -8.54 -24.82
C ASP A 576 10.77 -7.66 -25.16
N THR A 577 11.93 -8.27 -25.38
CA THR A 577 13.20 -7.61 -25.75
C THR A 577 13.56 -7.85 -27.20
N LEU A 578 14.29 -6.92 -27.85
CA LEU A 578 14.70 -7.09 -29.25
C LEU A 578 15.73 -8.21 -29.45
N GLU A 579 16.57 -8.48 -28.45
CA GLU A 579 17.56 -9.56 -28.51
C GLU A 579 16.99 -10.93 -28.09
N GLY A 580 15.69 -11.01 -27.82
CA GLY A 580 15.04 -12.22 -27.35
C GLY A 580 15.26 -12.51 -25.86
N PRO A 581 14.75 -13.66 -25.36
CA PRO A 581 14.77 -13.99 -23.94
C PRO A 581 16.19 -13.95 -23.37
N GLN A 582 16.38 -13.20 -22.29
CA GLN A 582 17.64 -13.15 -21.57
C GLN A 582 17.58 -14.18 -20.44
N GLY A 583 18.20 -15.34 -20.64
CA GLY A 583 18.25 -16.38 -19.63
C GLY A 583 19.18 -15.99 -18.47
N ARG A 584 18.65 -15.99 -17.26
CA ARG A 584 19.26 -16.54 -16.04
C ARG A 584 18.16 -16.87 -15.04
#